data_AF-A0A9D6RXT7-F1
#
_entry.id   AF-A0A9D6RXT7-F1
#
_cell.length_a   1.000
_cell.length_b   1.000
_cell.length_c   1.000
_cell.angle_alpha   90.00
_cell.angle_beta   90.00
_cell.angle_gamma   90.00
#
_symmetry.space_group_name_H-M   'P 1'
#
loop_
_entity.id
_entity.type
_entity.pdbx_description
1 polymer ?
#
loop_
_entity_poly.entity_id
_entity_poly.type
_entity_poly.pdbx_seq_one_letter_code
_entity_poly.pdbx_strand_id
1 'polypeptide(L)'
;MKKHSRFSDGFTLAEMLVVISVLSVFGVILAVIFSRTIGGSSKAQILEVIKQNGQSVLETMDKTVRNGDNIVCPDPGILSSTLVVVRDGAYTRFRFITPTPDSNGYITMDNPVVYSPTMCGDVLINPVVVTDNTLDVKGKTGVSVSGGNFEVDRKSGFSDIITIKFVIGPGVEVPTNLSSQIDPVSFQTTIQLR
;
A
#
# COMPACT_ATOMS: atom_id res chain seq x y z
N MET A 1 -5.34 -52.26 66.17
CA MET A 1 -4.84 -51.51 65.00
C MET A 1 -6.03 -50.91 64.25
N LYS A 2 -6.18 -49.58 64.27
CA LYS A 2 -7.26 -48.86 63.57
C LYS A 2 -6.83 -48.67 62.11
N LYS A 3 -7.49 -49.37 61.18
CA LYS A 3 -7.28 -49.20 59.73
C LYS A 3 -8.08 -47.98 59.29
N HIS A 4 -7.39 -46.87 59.02
CA HIS A 4 -7.99 -45.70 58.37
C HIS A 4 -8.35 -46.07 56.92
N SER A 5 -9.64 -46.17 56.64
CA SER A 5 -10.18 -46.18 55.28
C SER A 5 -9.94 -44.80 54.68
N ARG A 6 -9.10 -44.71 53.64
CA ARG A 6 -9.05 -43.54 52.76
C ARG A 6 -10.24 -43.63 51.82
N PHE A 7 -11.26 -42.81 52.04
CA PHE A 7 -12.28 -42.55 51.03
C PHE A 7 -11.60 -41.84 49.85
N SER A 8 -11.50 -42.52 48.72
CA SER A 8 -11.26 -41.87 47.44
C SER A 8 -12.61 -41.38 46.93
N ASP A 9 -12.97 -40.14 47.22
CA ASP A 9 -14.16 -39.52 46.67
C ASP A 9 -14.00 -39.43 45.14
N GLY A 10 -14.82 -40.17 44.42
CA GLY A 10 -14.86 -40.16 42.96
C GLY A 10 -15.71 -38.99 42.46
N PHE A 11 -15.31 -38.40 41.35
CA PHE A 11 -16.05 -37.33 40.68
C PHE A 11 -17.45 -37.79 40.28
N THR A 12 -18.46 -36.95 40.52
CA THR A 12 -19.83 -37.25 40.08
C THR A 12 -20.01 -36.88 38.61
N LEU A 13 -20.92 -37.57 37.92
CA LEU A 13 -21.24 -37.27 36.51
C LEU A 13 -21.76 -35.83 36.33
N ALA A 14 -22.49 -35.31 37.31
CA ALA A 14 -22.97 -33.93 37.33
C ALA A 14 -21.80 -32.93 37.40
N GLU A 15 -20.78 -33.22 38.19
CA GLU A 15 -19.59 -32.38 38.32
C GLU A 15 -18.79 -32.32 37.01
N MET A 16 -18.64 -33.45 36.30
CA MET A 16 -18.02 -33.48 34.98
C MET A 16 -18.81 -32.70 33.92
N LEU A 17 -20.16 -32.76 33.97
CA LEU A 17 -21.01 -31.97 33.07
C LEU A 17 -20.85 -30.46 33.28
N VAL A 18 -20.79 -30.03 34.54
CA VAL A 18 -20.55 -28.62 34.88
C VAL A 18 -19.18 -28.18 34.38
N VAL A 19 -18.13 -28.97 34.60
CA VAL A 19 -16.77 -28.65 34.13
C VAL A 19 -16.72 -28.51 32.61
N ILE A 20 -17.32 -29.45 31.85
CA ILE A 20 -17.35 -29.37 30.38
C ILE A 20 -18.12 -28.13 29.91
N SER A 21 -19.23 -27.79 30.57
CA SER A 21 -20.02 -26.60 30.22
C SER A 21 -19.26 -25.30 30.45
N VAL A 22 -18.50 -25.22 31.55
CA VAL A 22 -17.67 -24.06 31.87
C VAL A 22 -16.50 -23.96 30.88
N LEU A 23 -15.83 -25.09 30.59
CA LEU A 23 -14.71 -25.14 29.64
C LEU A 23 -15.13 -24.78 28.22
N SER A 24 -16.35 -25.14 27.78
CA SER A 24 -16.82 -24.79 26.44
C SER A 24 -17.04 -23.28 26.29
N VAL A 25 -17.60 -22.62 27.30
CA VAL A 25 -17.76 -21.15 27.32
C VAL A 25 -16.40 -20.47 27.28
N PHE A 26 -15.45 -20.90 28.10
CA PHE A 26 -14.09 -20.36 28.08
C PHE A 26 -13.39 -20.60 26.73
N GLY A 27 -13.56 -21.79 26.13
CA GLY A 27 -12.99 -22.12 24.83
C GLY A 27 -13.50 -21.18 23.71
N VAL A 28 -14.79 -20.88 23.68
CA VAL A 28 -15.37 -19.95 22.70
C VAL A 28 -14.83 -18.54 22.91
N ILE A 29 -14.74 -18.05 24.15
CA ILE A 29 -14.20 -16.72 24.44
C ILE A 29 -12.74 -16.61 23.96
N LEU A 30 -11.91 -17.60 24.26
CA LEU A 30 -10.51 -17.64 23.83
C LEU A 30 -10.38 -17.69 22.30
N ALA A 31 -11.20 -18.49 21.63
CA ALA A 31 -11.21 -18.56 20.16
C ALA A 31 -11.58 -17.22 19.52
N VAL A 32 -12.56 -16.50 20.10
CA VAL A 32 -12.96 -15.16 19.63
C VAL A 32 -11.83 -14.15 19.84
N ILE A 33 -11.19 -14.15 21.00
CA ILE A 33 -10.06 -13.25 21.28
C ILE A 33 -8.92 -13.51 20.30
N PHE A 34 -8.52 -14.78 20.14
CA PHE A 34 -7.44 -15.17 19.24
C PHE A 34 -7.73 -14.76 17.78
N SER A 35 -8.94 -15.03 17.30
CA SER A 35 -9.37 -14.66 15.94
C SER A 35 -9.34 -13.13 15.73
N ARG A 36 -9.76 -12.36 16.73
CA ARG A 36 -9.71 -10.88 16.68
C ARG A 36 -8.28 -10.36 16.67
N THR A 37 -7.38 -10.96 17.46
CA THR A 37 -5.96 -10.56 17.50
C THR A 37 -5.25 -10.84 16.17
N ILE A 38 -5.47 -12.00 15.54
CA ILE A 38 -4.90 -12.32 14.22
C ILE A 38 -5.39 -11.34 13.15
N GLY A 39 -6.69 -11.05 13.14
CA GLY A 39 -7.26 -10.09 12.21
C GLY A 39 -6.69 -8.68 12.38
N GLY A 40 -6.46 -8.24 13.63
CA GLY A 40 -5.83 -6.96 13.95
C GLY A 40 -4.39 -6.85 13.44
N SER A 41 -3.59 -7.91 13.61
CA SER A 41 -2.19 -7.95 13.14
C SER A 41 -2.08 -7.79 11.62
N SER A 42 -2.98 -8.43 10.86
CA SER A 42 -2.97 -8.38 9.40
C SER A 42 -3.29 -6.98 8.87
N LYS A 43 -4.22 -6.25 9.51
CA LYS A 43 -4.53 -4.86 9.16
C LYS A 43 -3.36 -3.92 9.40
N ALA A 44 -2.73 -4.05 10.56
CA ALA A 44 -1.59 -3.21 10.93
C ALA A 44 -0.44 -3.40 9.93
N GLN A 45 -0.16 -4.65 9.55
CA GLN A 45 0.86 -4.98 8.57
C GLN A 45 0.58 -4.38 7.19
N ILE A 46 -0.66 -4.52 6.67
CA ILE A 46 -1.02 -3.93 5.38
C ILE A 46 -0.90 -2.40 5.43
N LEU A 47 -1.38 -1.76 6.50
CA LEU A 47 -1.28 -0.31 6.66
C LEU A 47 0.17 0.17 6.75
N GLU A 48 1.05 -0.60 7.38
CA GLU A 48 2.48 -0.32 7.44
C GLU A 48 3.10 -0.37 6.04
N VAL A 49 2.80 -1.41 5.25
CA VAL A 49 3.26 -1.53 3.86
C VAL A 49 2.73 -0.37 2.99
N ILE A 50 1.46 0.00 3.15
CA ILE A 50 0.86 1.17 2.46
C ILE A 50 1.69 2.43 2.74
N LYS A 51 2.00 2.70 4.01
CA LYS A 51 2.77 3.88 4.43
C LYS A 51 4.21 3.83 3.93
N GLN A 52 4.88 2.69 4.05
CA GLN A 52 6.26 2.53 3.62
C GLN A 52 6.38 2.73 2.10
N ASN A 53 5.49 2.13 1.31
CA ASN A 53 5.50 2.25 -0.14
C ASN A 53 5.17 3.68 -0.59
N GLY A 54 4.14 4.30 0.01
CA GLY A 54 3.79 5.67 -0.32
C GLY A 54 4.92 6.65 0.01
N GLN A 55 5.57 6.50 1.16
CA GLN A 55 6.70 7.34 1.56
C GLN A 55 7.91 7.14 0.64
N SER A 56 8.26 5.89 0.31
CA SER A 56 9.38 5.57 -0.58
C SER A 56 9.21 6.15 -1.99
N VAL A 57 7.99 6.07 -2.53
CA VAL A 57 7.65 6.70 -3.81
C VAL A 57 7.78 8.21 -3.74
N LEU A 58 7.24 8.85 -2.69
CA LEU A 58 7.32 10.30 -2.51
C LEU A 58 8.77 10.77 -2.43
N GLU A 59 9.63 10.07 -1.70
CA GLU A 59 11.06 10.39 -1.58
C GLU A 59 11.79 10.26 -2.92
N THR A 60 11.47 9.21 -3.68
CA THR A 60 12.05 8.99 -5.01
C THR A 60 11.64 10.10 -5.99
N MET A 61 10.34 10.46 -6.00
CA MET A 61 9.83 11.53 -6.85
C MET A 61 10.35 12.91 -6.40
N ASP A 62 10.39 13.20 -5.11
CA ASP A 62 10.95 14.45 -4.56
C ASP A 62 12.40 14.63 -4.98
N LYS A 63 13.23 13.60 -4.80
CA LYS A 63 14.62 13.63 -5.24
C LYS A 63 14.73 13.81 -6.75
N THR A 64 13.89 13.16 -7.54
CA THR A 64 13.96 13.25 -9.01
C THR A 64 13.58 14.64 -9.49
N VAL A 65 12.46 15.19 -8.99
CA VAL A 65 11.96 16.51 -9.36
C VAL A 65 12.91 17.62 -8.91
N ARG A 66 13.42 17.58 -7.67
CA ARG A 66 14.34 18.62 -7.16
C ARG A 66 15.68 18.67 -7.85
N ASN A 67 16.11 17.56 -8.45
CA ASN A 67 17.36 17.48 -9.21
C ASN A 67 17.13 17.56 -10.72
N GLY A 68 15.89 17.79 -11.16
CA GLY A 68 15.57 18.01 -12.56
C GLY A 68 15.86 19.43 -12.97
N ASP A 69 16.24 19.61 -14.24
CA ASP A 69 16.43 20.93 -14.86
C ASP A 69 15.12 21.47 -15.42
N ASN A 70 14.19 20.58 -15.79
CA ASN A 70 12.91 20.96 -16.39
C ASN A 70 11.85 19.87 -16.23
N ILE A 71 10.58 20.27 -16.27
CA ILE A 71 9.43 19.39 -16.35
C ILE A 71 8.82 19.47 -17.75
N VAL A 72 8.68 18.32 -18.40
CA VAL A 72 8.04 18.26 -19.72
C VAL A 72 6.57 17.93 -19.60
N CYS A 73 6.21 17.01 -18.71
CA CYS A 73 4.84 16.57 -18.48
C CYS A 73 4.52 16.58 -16.99
N PRO A 74 3.26 16.88 -16.59
CA PRO A 74 2.19 17.40 -17.44
C PRO A 74 2.41 18.83 -17.93
N ASP A 75 1.56 19.26 -18.86
CA ASP A 75 1.41 20.66 -19.20
C ASP A 75 0.89 21.47 -18.00
N PRO A 76 1.26 22.76 -17.87
CA PRO A 76 0.85 23.60 -16.76
C PRO A 76 -0.67 23.67 -16.59
N GLY A 77 -1.12 23.50 -15.35
CA GLY A 77 -2.54 23.52 -15.00
C GLY A 77 -3.33 22.28 -15.46
N ILE A 78 -2.67 21.29 -16.08
CA ILE A 78 -3.31 20.04 -16.50
C ILE A 78 -2.94 18.93 -15.51
N LEU A 79 -3.97 18.21 -15.06
CA LEU A 79 -3.77 16.98 -14.28
C LEU A 79 -3.44 15.82 -15.23
N SER A 80 -2.38 15.08 -14.92
CA SER A 80 -2.00 13.89 -15.71
C SER A 80 -1.56 12.74 -14.82
N SER A 81 -1.73 11.50 -15.30
CA SER A 81 -1.17 10.31 -14.66
C SER A 81 0.33 10.11 -14.95
N THR A 82 0.92 10.94 -15.81
CA THR A 82 2.32 10.85 -16.24
C THR A 82 3.08 12.13 -15.91
N LEU A 83 4.22 11.97 -15.23
CA LEU A 83 5.20 13.03 -14.96
C LEU A 83 6.48 12.71 -15.73
N VAL A 84 7.05 13.69 -16.41
CA VAL A 84 8.38 13.53 -17.00
C VAL A 84 9.29 14.68 -16.60
N VAL A 85 10.39 14.31 -15.95
CA VAL A 85 11.44 15.20 -15.50
C VAL A 85 12.65 15.04 -16.42
N VAL A 86 13.29 16.15 -16.77
CA VAL A 86 14.53 16.17 -17.56
C VAL A 86 15.67 16.57 -16.67
N ARG A 87 16.80 15.88 -16.81
CA ARG A 87 18.06 16.23 -16.18
C ARG A 87 19.21 15.91 -17.11
N ASP A 88 20.04 16.89 -17.44
CA ASP A 88 21.22 16.75 -18.30
C ASP A 88 20.91 16.06 -19.65
N GLY A 89 19.71 16.32 -20.20
CA GLY A 89 19.21 15.69 -21.44
C GLY A 89 18.70 14.25 -21.29
N ALA A 90 18.75 13.66 -20.09
CA ALA A 90 18.11 12.39 -19.77
C ALA A 90 16.68 12.61 -19.25
N TYR A 91 15.77 11.73 -19.62
CA TYR A 91 14.37 11.78 -19.21
C TYR A 91 14.11 10.72 -18.15
N THR A 92 13.44 11.11 -17.07
CA THR A 92 12.88 10.17 -16.08
C THR A 92 11.38 10.37 -16.04
N ARG A 93 10.64 9.30 -16.32
CA ARG A 93 9.20 9.32 -16.41
C ARG A 93 8.59 8.46 -15.30
N PHE A 94 7.59 9.02 -14.64
CA PHE A 94 6.72 8.30 -13.71
C PHE A 94 5.32 8.17 -14.28
N ARG A 95 4.68 7.02 -14.03
CA ARG A 95 3.29 6.82 -14.43
C ARG A 95 2.48 6.04 -13.41
N PHE A 96 1.30 6.55 -13.10
CA PHE A 96 0.27 5.84 -12.34
C PHE A 96 -0.44 4.84 -13.25
N ILE A 97 -0.43 3.56 -12.86
CA ILE A 97 -1.22 2.50 -13.49
C ILE A 97 -2.36 2.17 -12.54
N THR A 98 -3.60 2.35 -12.99
CA THR A 98 -4.80 2.03 -12.21
C THR A 98 -4.99 0.51 -12.11
N PRO A 99 -5.65 0.04 -11.04
CA PRO A 99 -5.93 -1.38 -10.87
C PRO A 99 -6.92 -1.87 -11.94
N THR A 100 -6.85 -3.16 -12.19
CA THR A 100 -7.89 -3.91 -12.91
C THR A 100 -8.49 -4.94 -11.95
N PRO A 101 -9.63 -5.59 -12.28
CA PRO A 101 -10.19 -6.64 -11.43
C PRO A 101 -9.19 -7.76 -11.07
N ASP A 102 -8.21 -8.00 -11.95
CA ASP A 102 -7.25 -9.10 -11.84
C ASP A 102 -5.82 -8.65 -11.50
N SER A 103 -5.58 -7.35 -11.32
CA SER A 103 -4.24 -6.83 -11.04
C SER A 103 -4.30 -5.54 -10.22
N ASN A 104 -3.41 -5.45 -9.23
CA ASN A 104 -3.19 -4.21 -8.50
C ASN A 104 -2.75 -3.08 -9.43
N GLY A 105 -3.07 -1.86 -9.03
CA GLY A 105 -2.49 -0.66 -9.58
C GLY A 105 -1.12 -0.40 -8.96
N TYR A 106 -0.22 0.22 -9.72
CA TYR A 106 1.17 0.42 -9.32
C TYR A 106 1.74 1.68 -9.95
N ILE A 107 2.87 2.14 -9.42
CA ILE A 107 3.60 3.28 -9.96
C ILE A 107 4.83 2.75 -10.65
N THR A 108 5.03 3.21 -11.88
CA THR A 108 6.19 2.85 -12.70
C THR A 108 7.13 4.03 -12.84
N MET A 109 8.42 3.71 -13.00
CA MET A 109 9.46 4.62 -13.40
C MET A 109 10.22 4.03 -14.58
N ASP A 110 10.42 4.81 -15.64
CA ASP A 110 11.27 4.46 -16.76
C ASP A 110 12.09 5.64 -17.25
N ASN A 111 13.08 5.36 -18.09
CA ASN A 111 14.00 6.37 -18.63
C ASN A 111 13.93 6.38 -20.16
N PRO A 112 12.94 7.05 -20.78
CA PRO A 112 12.82 7.10 -22.23
C PRO A 112 14.02 7.81 -22.85
N VAL A 113 14.53 7.25 -23.96
CA VAL A 113 15.79 7.70 -24.60
C VAL A 113 15.55 8.81 -25.63
N VAL A 114 14.31 8.98 -26.11
CA VAL A 114 13.98 9.95 -27.17
C VAL A 114 12.86 10.86 -26.70
N TYR A 115 13.07 12.17 -26.82
CA TYR A 115 12.01 13.16 -26.70
C TYR A 115 11.03 13.00 -27.85
N SER A 116 9.79 12.64 -27.54
CA SER A 116 8.67 12.71 -28.47
C SER A 116 7.67 13.74 -27.95
N PRO A 117 7.06 14.58 -28.80
CA PRO A 117 5.94 15.44 -28.40
C PRO A 117 4.78 14.66 -27.74
N THR A 118 4.72 13.35 -27.91
CA THR A 118 3.72 12.44 -27.32
C THR A 118 4.16 11.75 -26.03
N MET A 119 5.34 12.06 -25.49
CA MET A 119 5.94 11.37 -24.35
C MET A 119 5.09 11.34 -23.07
N CYS A 120 4.16 12.27 -22.91
CA CYS A 120 3.18 12.26 -21.82
C CYS A 120 2.14 11.13 -21.93
N GLY A 121 1.94 10.59 -23.15
CA GLY A 121 1.01 9.50 -23.47
C GLY A 121 1.67 8.23 -24.04
N ASP A 122 2.98 8.25 -24.31
CA ASP A 122 3.70 7.12 -24.89
C ASP A 122 3.73 5.87 -23.98
N VAL A 123 3.97 4.71 -24.59
CA VAL A 123 4.13 3.42 -23.91
C VAL A 123 5.42 3.42 -23.07
N LEU A 124 5.39 2.75 -21.91
CA LEU A 124 6.56 2.59 -21.04
C LEU A 124 7.60 1.67 -21.69
N ILE A 125 8.87 2.05 -21.64
CA ILE A 125 9.99 1.27 -22.16
C ILE A 125 10.75 0.72 -20.96
N ASN A 126 10.69 -0.60 -20.73
CA ASN A 126 11.32 -1.28 -19.58
C ASN A 126 11.01 -0.64 -18.21
N PRO A 127 9.73 -0.51 -17.83
CA PRO A 127 9.35 0.13 -16.58
C PRO A 127 9.81 -0.67 -15.35
N VAL A 128 10.35 0.06 -14.38
CA VAL A 128 10.62 -0.42 -13.02
C VAL A 128 9.44 -0.04 -12.14
N VAL A 129 8.95 -0.96 -11.31
CA VAL A 129 7.90 -0.68 -10.33
C VAL A 129 8.53 0.00 -9.12
N VAL A 130 8.06 1.20 -8.78
CA VAL A 130 8.61 2.02 -7.69
C VAL A 130 7.93 1.72 -6.35
N THR A 131 6.71 1.19 -6.39
CA THR A 131 5.95 0.74 -5.22
C THR A 131 6.37 -0.66 -4.73
N ASP A 132 7.61 -1.07 -4.95
CA ASP A 132 8.06 -2.43 -4.63
C ASP A 132 8.72 -2.51 -3.25
N ASN A 133 8.05 -3.23 -2.35
CA ASN A 133 8.73 -4.00 -1.32
C ASN A 133 8.12 -5.41 -1.28
N THR A 134 8.50 -6.25 -2.25
CA THR A 134 8.63 -7.71 -2.14
C THR A 134 7.47 -8.51 -1.54
N LEU A 135 6.23 -8.12 -1.78
CA LEU A 135 5.08 -9.04 -1.64
C LEU A 135 4.11 -9.05 -2.82
N ASP A 136 4.20 -8.14 -3.81
CA ASP A 136 3.05 -8.01 -4.73
C ASP A 136 3.29 -7.31 -6.09
N VAL A 137 4.48 -7.43 -6.69
CA VAL A 137 4.69 -6.88 -8.05
C VAL A 137 3.99 -7.72 -9.15
N LYS A 138 3.52 -8.93 -8.79
CA LYS A 138 2.71 -9.81 -9.64
C LYS A 138 1.67 -10.65 -8.90
N GLY A 139 1.66 -10.58 -7.57
CA GLY A 139 0.59 -11.15 -6.77
C GLY A 139 -0.57 -10.16 -6.74
N LYS A 140 -1.74 -10.64 -6.34
CA LYS A 140 -2.93 -9.82 -6.17
C LYS A 140 -3.16 -9.51 -4.66
N THR A 141 -2.15 -9.79 -3.83
CA THR A 141 -2.18 -9.87 -2.37
C THR A 141 -1.24 -8.87 -1.70
N GLY A 142 -1.74 -7.73 -1.23
CA GLY A 142 -0.87 -6.70 -0.67
C GLY A 142 -1.49 -5.32 -0.71
N VAL A 143 -0.91 -4.43 -1.52
CA VAL A 143 -1.36 -3.05 -1.69
C VAL A 143 -1.56 -2.71 -3.16
N SER A 144 -2.48 -1.79 -3.43
CA SER A 144 -2.81 -1.35 -4.78
C SER A 144 -2.90 0.17 -4.81
N VAL A 145 -2.29 0.78 -5.82
CA VAL A 145 -2.45 2.20 -6.12
C VAL A 145 -3.79 2.38 -6.81
N SER A 146 -4.76 3.01 -6.15
CA SER A 146 -6.12 3.19 -6.70
C SER A 146 -6.17 4.26 -7.78
N GLY A 147 -5.22 5.20 -7.77
CA GLY A 147 -5.11 6.28 -8.72
C GLY A 147 -4.15 7.36 -8.24
N GLY A 148 -3.77 8.25 -9.15
CA GLY A 148 -2.93 9.39 -8.85
C GLY A 148 -2.83 10.35 -10.02
N ASN A 149 -2.41 11.57 -9.70
CA ASN A 149 -2.22 12.63 -10.67
C ASN A 149 -1.03 13.52 -10.27
N PHE A 150 -0.41 14.06 -11.30
CA PHE A 150 0.57 15.12 -11.25
C PHE A 150 -0.08 16.41 -11.73
N GLU A 151 0.29 17.51 -11.12
CA GLU A 151 -0.13 18.86 -11.48
C GLU A 151 1.11 19.75 -11.48
N VAL A 152 1.31 20.53 -12.53
CA VAL A 152 2.45 21.43 -12.65
C VAL A 152 1.95 22.87 -12.69
N ASP A 153 2.49 23.71 -11.83
CA ASP A 153 2.37 25.16 -11.87
C ASP A 153 3.69 25.74 -12.38
N ARG A 154 3.69 26.22 -13.64
CA ARG A 154 4.91 26.76 -14.26
C ARG A 154 5.18 28.16 -13.75
N LYS A 155 6.38 28.36 -13.21
CA LYS A 155 6.83 29.66 -12.70
C LYS A 155 7.99 30.20 -13.51
N SER A 156 8.07 31.52 -13.63
CA SER A 156 9.19 32.16 -14.30
C SER A 156 10.51 31.86 -13.56
N GLY A 157 11.59 31.70 -14.33
CA GLY A 157 12.93 31.46 -13.78
C GLY A 157 13.17 30.03 -13.27
N PHE A 158 12.69 29.01 -13.99
CA PHE A 158 12.98 27.58 -13.73
C PHE A 158 12.57 27.10 -12.33
N SER A 159 11.47 27.66 -11.80
CA SER A 159 11.01 27.40 -10.43
C SER A 159 9.68 26.66 -10.36
N ASP A 160 9.43 25.82 -11.37
CA ASP A 160 8.18 25.07 -11.53
C ASP A 160 7.82 24.30 -10.26
N ILE A 161 6.53 24.32 -9.90
CA ILE A 161 6.00 23.65 -8.72
C ILE A 161 5.18 22.45 -9.18
N ILE A 162 5.57 21.27 -8.71
CA ILE A 162 4.93 20.00 -9.02
C ILE A 162 4.14 19.58 -7.79
N THR A 163 2.83 19.38 -7.94
CA THR A 163 2.00 18.73 -6.93
C THR A 163 1.73 17.29 -7.34
N ILE A 164 2.09 16.35 -6.46
CA ILE A 164 1.92 14.91 -6.65
C ILE A 164 0.82 14.46 -5.69
N LYS A 165 -0.18 13.74 -6.20
CA LYS A 165 -1.28 13.17 -5.41
C LYS A 165 -1.51 11.74 -5.84
N PHE A 166 -1.63 10.80 -4.91
CA PHE A 166 -2.05 9.43 -5.20
C PHE A 166 -2.63 8.75 -3.98
N VAL A 167 -3.34 7.64 -4.20
CA VAL A 167 -3.99 6.86 -3.15
C VAL A 167 -3.51 5.42 -3.22
N ILE A 168 -3.11 4.86 -2.08
CA ILE A 168 -2.76 3.45 -1.94
C ILE A 168 -3.74 2.80 -0.96
N GLY A 169 -4.35 1.69 -1.37
CA GLY A 169 -5.21 0.88 -0.53
C GLY A 169 -4.78 -0.58 -0.51
N PRO A 170 -5.60 -1.46 0.08
CA PRO A 170 -5.39 -2.91 0.01
C PRO A 170 -5.37 -3.42 -1.43
N GLY A 171 -4.67 -4.52 -1.67
CA GLY A 171 -4.63 -5.22 -2.96
C GLY A 171 -5.99 -5.79 -3.37
N VAL A 172 -6.16 -6.05 -4.66
CA VAL A 172 -7.45 -6.44 -5.27
C VAL A 172 -7.99 -7.80 -4.81
N GLU A 173 -7.11 -8.74 -4.43
CA GLU A 173 -7.50 -10.05 -3.86
C GLU A 173 -7.40 -10.11 -2.33
N VAL A 174 -7.17 -8.98 -1.65
CA VAL A 174 -7.28 -8.97 -0.18
C VAL A 174 -8.73 -9.32 0.18
N PRO A 175 -8.98 -10.34 1.04
CA PRO A 175 -10.32 -10.78 1.40
C PRO A 175 -11.21 -9.61 1.82
N THR A 176 -12.46 -9.59 1.34
CA THR A 176 -13.38 -8.45 1.53
C THR A 176 -13.65 -8.13 3.00
N ASN A 177 -13.64 -9.16 3.87
CA ASN A 177 -13.73 -8.99 5.31
C ASN A 177 -12.53 -8.24 5.91
N LEU A 178 -11.37 -8.24 5.25
CA LEU A 178 -10.18 -7.50 5.69
C LEU A 178 -10.07 -6.15 4.97
N SER A 179 -10.26 -6.11 3.65
CA SER A 179 -10.11 -4.87 2.86
C SER A 179 -11.15 -3.81 3.20
N SER A 180 -12.40 -4.20 3.51
CA SER A 180 -13.45 -3.27 3.97
C SER A 180 -13.15 -2.60 5.32
N GLN A 181 -12.15 -3.10 6.05
CA GLN A 181 -11.77 -2.57 7.35
C GLN A 181 -10.43 -1.81 7.31
N ILE A 182 -9.87 -1.58 6.13
CA ILE A 182 -8.63 -0.83 5.92
C ILE A 182 -8.94 0.30 4.93
N ASP A 183 -8.95 1.53 5.44
CA ASP A 183 -9.17 2.70 4.60
C ASP A 183 -7.95 2.97 3.71
N PRO A 184 -8.16 3.28 2.41
CA PRO A 184 -7.09 3.74 1.55
C PRO A 184 -6.42 5.01 2.11
N VAL A 185 -5.10 5.10 1.94
CA VAL A 185 -4.31 6.24 2.40
C VAL A 185 -3.96 7.14 1.22
N SER A 186 -4.27 8.42 1.36
CA SER A 186 -3.91 9.46 0.39
C SER A 186 -2.54 10.03 0.70
N PHE A 187 -1.70 10.13 -0.32
CA PHE A 187 -0.38 10.73 -0.29
C PHE A 187 -0.40 11.99 -1.16
N GLN A 188 0.14 13.08 -0.62
CA GLN A 188 0.26 14.33 -1.34
C GLN A 188 1.55 15.04 -0.95
N THR A 189 2.27 15.56 -1.96
CA THR A 189 3.40 16.47 -1.75
C THR A 189 3.43 17.54 -2.83
N THR A 190 4.09 18.65 -2.52
CA THR A 190 4.35 19.73 -3.46
C THR A 190 5.85 20.01 -3.44
N ILE A 191 6.47 19.94 -4.62
CA ILE A 191 7.91 19.99 -4.81
C ILE A 191 8.22 21.11 -5.78
N GLN A 192 9.18 21.96 -5.43
CA GLN A 192 9.67 23.00 -6.32
C GLN A 192 10.95 22.52 -7.01
N LEU A 193 11.02 22.71 -8.32
CA LEU A 193 12.23 22.52 -9.12
C LEU A 193 13.29 23.58 -8.71
N ARG A 194 14.57 23.23 -8.81
CA ARG A 194 15.69 24.08 -8.37
C ARG A 194 16.42 24.73 -9.51
#